data_AF-Q2JLA9-F1
#
_entry.id   AF-Q2JLA9-F1
#
_cell.length_a   1.000
_cell.length_b   1.000
_cell.length_c   1.000
_cell.angle_alpha   90.00
_cell.angle_beta   90.00
_cell.angle_gamma   90.00
#
_symmetry.space_group_name_H-M   'P 1'
#
loop_
_entity.id
_entity.type
_entity.pdbx_description
1 polymer ?
#
loop_
_entity_poly.entity_id
_entity_poly.type
_entity_poly.pdbx_seq_one_letter_code
_entity_poly.pdbx_strand_id
1 'polypeptide(L)'
;MDNGYDDYYPSYRQTNSYNLLQSGWRPLLRHFDVEYFWQLAMQDPWELAEKILDVCSDIANAVGRNEYSPLANLLNLFSENTRYEIEEFWNSITPPPPGPDCTFRSYLSTETPLRQQVSRDQIPIHYILNCLQEVIVLKILAHLGRPAQIVQVYMDRYFYYPVEHFNGWDQISSPGTVYAFWPEHQIWLQIQTTYQTRRRYTLIGVDLKPLIRKVTYNLAVMVSGYQSRIGQIQSPHPISSFPAEIQAFTDQVQQRILQQERLAVLVHGIPGTGKTAWTQAVAHELLVPLGYVVFILDHEAVQEFIAPSYLERVCLIINEADNLAQDRASEVAQRSTKTERILSLLDGTLHQSVLDAEYADCEQRLVVLMTCNTTERLDPAVLRKGRVDLVQEFTYRFV
;
A
#
# COMPACT_ATOMS: atom_id res chain seq x y z
N MET A 1 19.48 52.38 13.16
CA MET A 1 19.52 51.09 13.87
C MET A 1 18.16 50.95 14.51
N ASP A 2 17.24 50.34 13.78
CA ASP A 2 15.87 50.12 14.21
C ASP A 2 15.62 48.64 13.91
N ASN A 3 15.66 47.82 14.95
CA ASN A 3 15.36 46.39 14.91
C ASN A 3 14.01 46.22 15.60
N GLY A 4 12.94 46.38 14.84
CA GLY A 4 11.61 45.92 15.21
C GLY A 4 11.35 44.62 14.47
N TYR A 5 11.33 43.51 15.20
CA TYR A 5 10.91 42.21 14.69
C TYR A 5 9.44 42.31 14.26
N ASP A 6 9.20 42.36 12.95
CA ASP A 6 7.87 42.13 12.38
C ASP A 6 7.48 40.67 12.62
N ASP A 7 6.42 40.48 13.39
CA ASP A 7 5.73 39.20 13.60
C ASP A 7 5.29 38.60 12.26
N TYR A 8 6.09 37.67 11.75
CA TYR A 8 5.81 36.89 10.55
C TYR A 8 4.98 35.65 10.90
N TYR A 9 3.77 35.83 11.46
CA TYR A 9 2.78 34.75 11.54
C TYR A 9 1.77 34.92 10.40
N PRO A 10 1.86 34.11 9.34
CA PRO A 10 1.10 34.37 8.14
C PRO A 10 -0.37 33.93 8.32
N SER A 11 -1.25 34.69 7.69
CA SER A 11 -2.72 34.59 7.55
C SER A 11 -3.28 33.26 7.00
N TYR A 12 -2.54 32.15 7.10
CA TYR A 12 -2.94 30.80 6.67
C TYR A 12 -3.92 30.09 7.64
N ARG A 13 -4.04 30.55 8.89
CA ARG A 13 -4.87 29.88 9.92
C ARG A 13 -6.38 29.99 9.67
N GLN A 14 -6.85 31.08 9.05
CA GLN A 14 -8.29 31.40 8.95
C GLN A 14 -9.00 30.83 7.71
N THR A 15 -8.36 30.86 6.55
CA THR A 15 -9.03 30.46 5.29
C THR A 15 -9.41 28.98 5.26
N ASN A 16 -8.63 28.13 5.92
CA ASN A 16 -8.80 26.68 5.81
C ASN A 16 -9.87 26.10 6.76
N SER A 17 -9.99 26.58 7.99
CA SER A 17 -11.03 26.11 8.94
C SER A 17 -12.44 26.51 8.49
N TYR A 18 -12.61 27.73 7.96
CA TYR A 18 -13.86 28.15 7.33
C TYR A 18 -14.20 27.30 6.11
N ASN A 19 -13.20 26.92 5.30
CA ASN A 19 -13.40 25.99 4.19
C ASN A 19 -13.85 24.58 4.66
N LEU A 20 -13.44 24.12 5.85
CA LEU A 20 -13.93 22.84 6.42
C LEU A 20 -15.41 22.91 6.78
N LEU A 21 -15.84 23.96 7.47
CA LEU A 21 -17.26 24.12 7.83
C LEU A 21 -18.14 24.28 6.57
N GLN A 22 -17.66 25.02 5.56
CA GLN A 22 -18.35 25.15 4.27
C GLN A 22 -18.41 23.84 3.48
N SER A 23 -17.41 22.97 3.61
CA SER A 23 -17.40 21.64 3.00
C SER A 23 -18.19 20.59 3.78
N GLY A 24 -18.90 20.99 4.84
CA GLY A 24 -19.84 20.15 5.57
C GLY A 24 -19.25 19.45 6.81
N TRP A 25 -18.00 19.74 7.17
CA TRP A 25 -17.41 19.26 8.43
C TRP A 25 -18.06 19.94 9.63
N ARG A 26 -18.17 19.21 10.73
CA ARG A 26 -18.67 19.73 12.00
C ARG A 26 -17.59 19.58 13.08
N PRO A 27 -17.44 20.55 13.99
CA PRO A 27 -16.55 20.37 15.13
C PRO A 27 -17.02 19.17 15.95
N LEU A 28 -16.11 18.25 16.25
CA LEU A 28 -16.39 17.10 17.08
C LEU A 28 -16.22 17.52 18.54
N LEU A 29 -17.33 17.80 19.21
CA LEU A 29 -17.34 18.04 20.65
C LEU A 29 -17.16 16.70 21.37
N ARG A 30 -16.03 16.52 22.05
CA ARG A 30 -15.78 15.36 22.90
C ARG A 30 -16.62 15.46 24.15
N HIS A 31 -17.23 14.34 24.56
CA HIS A 31 -17.98 14.29 25.80
C HIS A 31 -17.00 14.14 26.96
N PHE A 32 -17.30 14.79 28.08
CA PHE A 32 -16.51 14.65 29.30
C PHE A 32 -16.66 13.23 29.86
N ASP A 33 -15.54 12.55 30.07
CA ASP A 33 -15.49 11.24 30.69
C ASP A 33 -14.89 11.36 32.10
N VAL A 34 -15.72 11.09 33.09
CA VAL A 34 -15.36 11.23 34.51
C VAL A 34 -14.29 10.21 34.90
N GLU A 35 -14.32 8.99 34.35
CA GLU A 35 -13.36 7.94 34.67
C GLU A 35 -11.99 8.27 34.09
N TYR A 36 -11.95 8.72 32.83
CA TYR A 36 -10.70 9.16 32.20
C TYR A 36 -10.07 10.34 32.94
N PHE A 37 -10.88 11.36 33.29
CA PHE A 37 -10.39 12.51 34.05
C PHE A 37 -9.79 12.09 35.39
N TRP A 38 -10.45 11.16 36.10
CA TRP A 38 -9.96 10.67 37.38
C TRP A 38 -8.67 9.85 37.23
N GLN A 39 -8.56 9.03 36.18
CA GLN A 39 -7.32 8.32 35.85
C GLN A 39 -6.16 9.28 35.56
N LEU A 40 -6.41 10.33 34.76
CA LEU A 40 -5.42 11.37 34.46
C LEU A 40 -4.96 12.09 35.73
N ALA A 41 -5.91 12.49 36.59
CA ALA A 41 -5.62 13.15 37.86
C ALA A 41 -4.80 12.26 38.83
N MET A 42 -4.97 10.94 38.76
CA MET A 42 -4.21 9.98 39.56
C MET A 42 -2.83 9.65 38.98
N GLN A 43 -2.68 9.65 37.65
CA GLN A 43 -1.41 9.34 36.98
C GLN A 43 -0.45 10.54 37.02
N ASP A 44 -0.91 11.73 36.60
CA ASP A 44 -0.08 12.94 36.50
C ASP A 44 -0.83 14.18 37.02
N PRO A 45 -0.92 14.36 38.35
CA PRO A 45 -1.63 15.49 38.95
C PRO A 45 -0.98 16.85 38.63
N TRP A 46 0.33 16.88 38.38
CA TRP A 46 1.06 18.11 38.10
C TRP A 46 0.79 18.64 36.68
N GLU A 47 0.81 17.76 35.68
CA GLU A 47 0.49 18.13 34.29
C GLU A 47 -0.97 18.62 34.16
N LEU A 48 -1.90 17.98 34.88
CA LEU A 48 -3.28 18.45 34.94
C LEU A 48 -3.39 19.85 35.57
N ALA A 49 -2.65 20.11 36.65
CA ALA A 49 -2.65 21.41 37.32
C ALA A 49 -2.08 22.52 36.41
N GLU A 50 -1.00 22.24 35.68
CA GLU A 50 -0.41 23.15 34.69
C GLU A 50 -1.42 23.53 33.61
N LYS A 51 -2.08 22.53 32.98
CA LYS A 51 -3.10 22.75 31.96
C LYS A 51 -4.31 23.56 32.47
N ILE A 52 -4.74 23.35 33.71
CA ILE A 52 -5.81 24.15 34.34
C ILE A 52 -5.36 25.60 34.53
N LEU A 53 -4.12 25.81 34.99
CA LEU A 53 -3.57 27.15 35.22
C LEU A 53 -3.43 27.93 33.92
N ASP A 54 -2.95 27.28 32.86
CA ASP A 54 -2.78 27.90 31.54
C ASP A 54 -4.12 28.44 31.01
N VAL A 55 -5.18 27.62 31.02
CA VAL A 55 -6.51 28.05 30.56
C VAL A 55 -7.11 29.13 31.45
N CYS A 56 -6.91 29.03 32.76
CA CYS A 56 -7.34 30.08 33.67
C CYS A 56 -6.63 31.40 33.39
N SER A 57 -5.34 31.36 33.07
CA SER A 57 -4.54 32.52 32.67
C SER A 57 -5.08 33.13 31.38
N ASP A 58 -5.36 32.32 30.37
CA ASP A 58 -5.89 32.78 29.08
C ASP A 58 -7.30 33.38 29.18
N ILE A 59 -8.17 32.76 29.99
CA ILE A 59 -9.50 33.30 30.29
C ILE A 59 -9.37 34.63 31.06
N ALA A 60 -8.47 34.70 32.05
CA ALA A 60 -8.23 35.93 32.81
C ALA A 60 -7.72 37.05 31.89
N ASN A 61 -6.80 36.76 30.98
CA ASN A 61 -6.30 37.70 29.97
C ASN A 61 -7.39 38.13 28.98
N ALA A 62 -8.31 37.23 28.64
CA ALA A 62 -9.42 37.52 27.73
C ALA A 62 -10.46 38.47 28.36
N VAL A 63 -10.72 38.34 29.67
CA VAL A 63 -11.74 39.11 30.39
C VAL A 63 -11.19 40.35 31.08
N GLY A 64 -9.91 40.35 31.45
CA GLY A 64 -9.21 41.39 32.22
C GLY A 64 -8.68 42.56 31.42
N ARG A 65 -9.09 42.73 30.15
CA ARG A 65 -8.59 43.82 29.30
C ARG A 65 -9.22 45.15 29.71
N ASN A 66 -8.40 46.05 30.28
CA ASN A 66 -8.87 47.34 30.80
C ASN A 66 -9.22 48.37 29.71
N GLU A 67 -8.84 48.11 28.46
CA GLU A 67 -9.04 49.03 27.32
C GLU A 67 -10.39 48.85 26.62
N TYR A 68 -11.16 47.83 26.99
CA TYR A 68 -12.42 47.46 26.35
C TYR A 68 -13.58 47.46 27.35
N SER A 69 -14.81 47.60 26.85
CA SER A 69 -15.99 47.50 27.70
C SER A 69 -16.16 46.09 28.27
N PRO A 70 -16.81 45.92 29.44
CA PRO A 70 -17.06 44.60 30.02
C PRO A 70 -17.80 43.63 29.08
N LEU A 71 -18.69 44.15 28.23
CA LEU A 71 -19.39 43.36 27.22
C LEU A 71 -18.47 42.93 26.07
N ALA A 72 -17.54 43.80 25.65
CA ALA A 72 -16.54 43.43 24.65
C ALA A 72 -15.55 42.37 25.18
N ASN A 73 -15.18 42.45 26.46
CA ASN A 73 -14.37 41.42 27.13
C ASN A 73 -15.11 40.09 27.23
N LEU A 74 -16.40 40.13 27.54
CA LEU A 74 -17.24 38.93 27.54
C LEU A 74 -17.35 38.33 26.13
N LEU A 75 -17.56 39.16 25.10
CA LEU A 75 -17.60 38.68 23.71
C LEU A 75 -16.26 38.11 23.25
N ASN A 76 -15.16 38.62 23.77
CA ASN A 76 -13.82 38.13 23.47
C ASN A 76 -13.57 36.70 23.98
N LEU A 77 -14.32 36.21 24.98
CA LEU A 77 -14.29 34.78 25.35
C LEU A 77 -14.73 33.87 24.19
N PHE A 78 -15.56 34.38 23.28
CA PHE A 78 -16.00 33.68 22.07
C PHE A 78 -15.08 33.96 20.88
N SER A 79 -13.96 34.67 21.07
CA SER A 79 -12.96 34.86 20.03
C SER A 79 -12.31 33.53 19.65
N GLU A 80 -11.82 33.43 18.41
CA GLU A 80 -11.18 32.20 17.92
C GLU A 80 -9.95 31.79 18.74
N ASN A 81 -9.24 32.76 19.33
CA ASN A 81 -8.06 32.50 20.15
C ASN A 81 -8.46 31.92 21.51
N THR A 82 -9.35 32.57 22.26
CA THR A 82 -9.78 32.05 23.57
C THR A 82 -10.51 30.73 23.43
N ARG A 83 -11.29 30.56 22.35
CA ARG A 83 -11.93 29.28 22.04
C ARG A 83 -10.91 28.18 21.72
N TYR A 84 -9.80 28.51 21.06
CA TYR A 84 -8.70 27.55 20.82
C TYR A 84 -8.15 27.02 22.15
N GLU A 85 -7.78 27.91 23.08
CA GLU A 85 -7.20 27.49 24.37
C GLU A 85 -8.19 26.64 25.19
N ILE A 86 -9.46 27.02 25.20
CA ILE A 86 -10.51 26.24 25.88
C ILE A 86 -10.68 24.86 25.22
N GLU A 87 -10.65 24.79 23.89
CA GLU A 87 -10.74 23.52 23.16
C GLU A 87 -9.49 22.64 23.35
N GLU A 88 -8.30 23.21 23.39
CA GLU A 88 -7.04 22.51 23.65
C GLU A 88 -7.07 21.85 25.03
N PHE A 89 -7.46 22.60 26.06
CA PHE A 89 -7.68 22.06 27.39
C PHE A 89 -8.76 20.99 27.43
N TRP A 90 -9.90 21.24 26.79
CA TRP A 90 -10.97 20.26 26.73
C TRP A 90 -10.50 18.94 26.08
N ASN A 91 -9.67 19.02 25.04
CA ASN A 91 -9.08 17.85 24.38
C ASN A 91 -8.07 17.13 25.27
N SER A 92 -7.40 17.84 26.18
CA SER A 92 -6.42 17.25 27.11
C SER A 92 -7.06 16.44 28.24
N ILE A 93 -8.26 16.85 28.68
CA ILE A 93 -8.98 16.21 29.79
C ILE A 93 -10.01 15.18 29.32
N THR A 94 -10.16 14.99 28.01
CA THR A 94 -11.09 14.01 27.42
C THR A 94 -10.32 12.93 26.67
N PRO A 95 -10.84 11.69 26.65
CA PRO A 95 -10.17 10.62 25.93
C PRO A 95 -10.03 10.99 24.45
N PRO A 96 -8.89 10.66 23.80
CA PRO A 96 -8.74 10.87 22.37
C PRO A 96 -9.83 10.07 21.63
N PRO A 97 -10.32 10.57 20.48
CA PRO A 97 -11.22 9.76 19.67
C PRO A 97 -10.53 8.45 19.30
N PRO A 98 -11.30 7.39 19.06
CA PRO A 98 -10.73 6.12 18.61
C PRO A 98 -9.87 6.41 17.37
N GLY A 99 -8.63 5.92 17.43
CA GLY A 99 -7.66 6.01 16.36
C GLY A 99 -7.07 4.64 16.09
N PRO A 100 -6.23 4.51 15.06
CA PRO A 100 -5.49 3.28 14.83
C PRO A 100 -4.55 3.01 16.03
N ASP A 101 -4.92 2.04 16.87
CA ASP A 101 -4.10 1.51 17.97
C ASP A 101 -2.78 0.87 17.49
N CYS A 102 -1.80 0.83 18.37
CA CYS A 102 -0.52 0.12 18.17
C CYS A 102 -0.69 -1.41 17.99
N THR A 103 -1.89 -1.95 18.19
CA THR A 103 -2.22 -3.38 18.06
C THR A 103 -2.48 -3.80 16.61
N PHE A 104 -2.74 -2.85 15.72
CA PHE A 104 -2.91 -3.11 14.30
C PHE A 104 -1.57 -3.54 13.68
N ARG A 105 -1.48 -4.82 13.29
CA ARG A 105 -0.23 -5.42 12.79
C ARG A 105 0.01 -5.24 11.30
N SER A 106 -1.04 -4.90 10.54
CA SER A 106 -0.95 -4.80 9.09
C SER A 106 -1.31 -3.40 8.60
N TYR A 107 -0.44 -2.84 7.77
CA TYR A 107 -0.68 -1.56 7.11
C TYR A 107 -0.30 -1.62 5.62
N LEU A 108 -1.05 -0.88 4.80
CA LEU A 108 -0.81 -0.74 3.37
C LEU A 108 -0.92 0.74 2.99
N SER A 109 0.20 1.35 2.60
CA SER A 109 0.28 2.78 2.30
C SER A 109 0.56 3.05 0.82
N THR A 110 -0.14 3.97 0.18
CA THR A 110 0.13 4.39 -1.20
C THR A 110 -0.05 5.90 -1.38
N GLU A 111 0.60 6.49 -2.37
CA GLU A 111 0.40 7.88 -2.78
C GLU A 111 -0.40 7.96 -4.08
N THR A 112 -1.38 8.85 -4.14
CA THR A 112 -2.25 9.05 -5.30
C THR A 112 -2.36 10.54 -5.64
N PRO A 113 -2.30 10.94 -6.93
CA PRO A 113 -1.98 10.10 -8.09
C PRO A 113 -0.47 9.88 -8.24
N LEU A 114 -0.06 8.66 -8.62
CA LEU A 114 1.32 8.37 -8.95
C LEU A 114 1.72 9.05 -10.27
N ARG A 115 2.66 10.01 -10.21
CA ARG A 115 3.27 10.58 -11.41
C ARG A 115 4.45 9.72 -11.84
N GLN A 116 4.41 9.23 -13.07
CA GLN A 116 5.59 8.62 -13.69
C GLN A 116 6.70 9.68 -13.77
N GLN A 117 7.81 9.45 -13.09
CA GLN A 117 9.03 10.21 -13.38
C GLN A 117 9.50 9.77 -14.77
N VAL A 118 9.45 10.70 -15.71
CA VAL A 118 9.66 10.47 -17.14
C VAL A 118 11.12 10.12 -17.38
N SER A 119 11.48 8.84 -17.31
CA SER A 119 12.62 8.31 -18.05
C SER A 119 12.09 7.87 -19.42
N ARG A 120 12.72 8.35 -20.49
CA ARG A 120 12.29 8.04 -21.87
C ARG A 120 12.62 6.60 -22.26
N ASP A 121 13.51 5.94 -21.51
CA ASP A 121 14.19 4.74 -21.99
C ASP A 121 13.82 3.45 -21.23
N GLN A 122 13.28 3.51 -20.00
CA GLN A 122 12.88 2.32 -19.23
C GLN A 122 11.77 2.66 -18.20
N ILE A 123 10.78 1.77 -18.02
CA ILE A 123 9.83 1.85 -16.91
C ILE A 123 10.39 1.04 -15.74
N PRO A 124 10.76 1.68 -14.61
CA PRO A 124 11.26 0.95 -13.46
C PRO A 124 10.13 0.07 -12.87
N ILE A 125 10.45 -1.18 -12.56
CA ILE A 125 9.48 -2.14 -11.99
C ILE A 125 8.85 -1.60 -10.70
N HIS A 126 9.61 -0.85 -9.90
CA HIS A 126 9.13 -0.20 -8.68
C HIS A 126 7.95 0.75 -8.92
N TYR A 127 7.93 1.48 -10.04
CA TYR A 127 6.79 2.34 -10.39
C TYR A 127 5.53 1.50 -10.62
N ILE A 128 5.66 0.36 -11.31
CA ILE A 128 4.55 -0.55 -11.62
C ILE A 128 4.04 -1.23 -10.36
N LEU A 129 4.94 -1.63 -9.45
CA LEU A 129 4.56 -2.18 -8.15
C LEU A 129 3.82 -1.15 -7.28
N ASN A 130 4.22 0.12 -7.33
CA ASN A 130 3.48 1.19 -6.67
C ASN A 130 2.10 1.40 -7.31
N CYS A 131 2.01 1.35 -8.64
CA CYS A 131 0.72 1.42 -9.35
C CYS A 131 -0.19 0.25 -8.97
N LEU A 132 0.36 -0.96 -8.83
CA LEU A 132 -0.37 -2.13 -8.35
C LEU A 132 -0.92 -1.89 -6.95
N GLN A 133 -0.10 -1.38 -6.04
CA GLN A 133 -0.47 -1.05 -4.68
C GLN A 133 -1.57 0.02 -4.62
N GLU A 134 -1.47 1.07 -5.44
CA GLU A 134 -2.52 2.08 -5.63
C GLU A 134 -3.83 1.45 -6.07
N VAL A 135 -3.82 0.61 -7.12
CA VAL A 135 -5.02 -0.09 -7.61
C VAL A 135 -5.64 -0.97 -6.52
N ILE A 136 -4.82 -1.67 -5.74
CA ILE A 136 -5.28 -2.54 -4.64
C ILE A 136 -5.96 -1.70 -3.55
N VAL A 137 -5.31 -0.64 -3.07
CA VAL A 137 -5.89 0.24 -2.03
C VAL A 137 -7.20 0.84 -2.50
N LEU A 138 -7.27 1.38 -3.72
CA LEU A 138 -8.49 1.97 -4.26
C LEU A 138 -9.61 0.94 -4.42
N LYS A 139 -9.30 -0.28 -4.86
CA LYS A 139 -10.29 -1.36 -4.93
C LYS A 139 -10.74 -1.84 -3.54
N ILE A 140 -9.85 -1.87 -2.54
CA ILE A 140 -10.22 -2.16 -1.15
C ILE A 140 -11.19 -1.09 -0.65
N LEU A 141 -10.89 0.19 -0.88
CA LEU A 141 -11.78 1.29 -0.49
C LEU A 141 -13.14 1.21 -1.18
N ALA A 142 -13.17 0.85 -2.46
CA ALA A 142 -14.41 0.60 -3.18
C ALA A 142 -15.19 -0.59 -2.61
N HIS A 143 -14.48 -1.62 -2.13
CA HIS A 143 -15.10 -2.80 -1.50
C HIS A 143 -15.67 -2.51 -0.11
N LEU A 144 -14.95 -1.73 0.70
CA LEU A 144 -15.37 -1.30 2.05
C LEU A 144 -16.54 -0.32 2.00
N GLY A 145 -16.68 0.45 0.91
CA GLY A 145 -17.82 1.34 0.70
C GLY A 145 -17.85 2.49 1.70
N ARG A 146 -19.00 2.68 2.37
CA ARG A 146 -19.22 3.82 3.28
C ARG A 146 -18.63 3.51 4.67
N PRO A 147 -17.73 4.34 5.21
CA PRO A 147 -17.21 4.17 6.57
C PRO A 147 -18.29 4.48 7.62
N ALA A 148 -18.18 3.90 8.82
CA ALA A 148 -19.10 4.21 9.92
C ALA A 148 -18.80 5.56 10.57
N GLN A 149 -17.54 5.98 10.53
CA GLN A 149 -17.08 7.24 11.09
C GLN A 149 -15.98 7.84 10.22
N ILE A 150 -16.02 9.16 10.06
CA ILE A 150 -14.98 9.96 9.41
C ILE A 150 -14.62 11.11 10.36
N VAL A 151 -13.36 11.16 10.76
CA VAL A 151 -12.80 12.18 11.64
C VAL A 151 -11.63 12.84 10.94
N GLN A 152 -11.47 14.14 11.10
CA GLN A 152 -10.28 14.85 10.65
C GLN A 152 -9.59 15.49 11.84
N VAL A 153 -8.28 15.36 11.86
CA VAL A 153 -7.39 16.04 12.80
C VAL A 153 -6.65 17.14 12.04
N TYR A 154 -6.83 18.38 12.49
CA TYR A 154 -6.15 19.55 11.93
C TYR A 154 -5.80 20.53 13.04
N MET A 155 -4.50 20.80 13.23
CA MET A 155 -3.99 21.72 14.26
C MET A 155 -4.61 21.40 15.64
N ASP A 156 -4.53 20.12 16.03
CA ASP A 156 -5.06 19.57 17.29
C ASP A 156 -6.57 19.69 17.53
N ARG A 157 -7.32 20.12 16.51
CA ARG A 157 -8.78 20.10 16.50
C ARG A 157 -9.33 18.90 15.76
N TYR A 158 -10.46 18.43 16.27
CA TYR A 158 -11.16 17.26 15.76
C TYR A 158 -12.44 17.70 15.07
N PHE A 159 -12.60 17.27 13.83
CA PHE A 159 -13.81 17.49 13.05
C PHE A 159 -14.41 16.14 12.68
N TYR A 160 -15.73 16.04 12.70
CA TYR A 160 -16.45 14.89 12.20
C TYR A 160 -17.17 15.24 10.91
N TYR A 161 -17.13 14.31 9.94
CA TYR A 161 -17.86 14.43 8.70
C TYR A 161 -19.11 13.55 8.75
N PRO A 162 -20.33 14.11 8.57
CA PRO A 162 -21.56 13.33 8.49
C PRO A 162 -21.48 12.30 7.36
N VAL A 163 -21.47 11.02 7.74
CA VAL A 163 -21.33 9.89 6.79
C VAL A 163 -22.47 9.85 5.77
N GLU A 164 -23.65 10.39 6.10
CA GLU A 164 -24.80 10.50 5.19
C GLU A 164 -24.49 11.30 3.92
N HIS A 165 -23.56 12.25 4.00
CA HIS A 165 -23.16 13.09 2.87
C HIS A 165 -21.98 12.51 2.08
N PHE A 166 -21.46 11.34 2.49
CA PHE A 166 -20.30 10.73 1.86
C PHE A 166 -20.65 10.16 0.47
N ASN A 167 -20.08 10.78 -0.57
CA ASN A 167 -20.23 10.36 -1.97
C ASN A 167 -18.91 9.87 -2.61
N GLY A 168 -17.78 9.96 -1.91
CA GLY A 168 -16.48 9.50 -2.38
C GLY A 168 -15.32 10.25 -1.75
N TRP A 169 -14.13 9.66 -1.82
CA TRP A 169 -12.91 10.21 -1.21
C TRP A 169 -12.44 11.49 -1.90
N ASP A 170 -12.67 11.65 -3.20
CA ASP A 170 -12.21 12.82 -3.97
C ASP A 170 -12.74 14.15 -3.42
N GLN A 171 -13.99 14.15 -2.94
CA GLN A 171 -14.67 15.34 -2.40
C GLN A 171 -14.12 15.77 -1.03
N ILE A 172 -13.47 14.86 -0.32
CA ILE A 172 -12.83 15.12 0.97
C ILE A 172 -11.46 15.72 0.71
N SER A 173 -11.43 17.00 0.33
CA SER A 173 -10.21 17.78 0.16
C SER A 173 -10.03 18.71 1.34
N SER A 174 -9.27 18.26 2.34
CA SER A 174 -8.98 19.07 3.52
C SER A 174 -7.50 19.07 3.91
N PRO A 175 -6.99 20.19 4.44
CA PRO A 175 -5.66 20.22 5.05
C PRO A 175 -5.69 19.43 6.37
N GLY A 176 -4.69 18.57 6.58
CA GLY A 176 -4.57 17.74 7.78
C GLY A 176 -4.65 16.24 7.48
N THR A 177 -4.95 15.46 8.52
CA THR A 177 -5.07 14.01 8.45
C THR A 177 -6.52 13.60 8.65
N VAL A 178 -7.07 12.86 7.71
CA VAL A 178 -8.42 12.28 7.81
C VAL A 178 -8.31 10.83 8.22
N TYR A 179 -9.10 10.42 9.20
CA TYR A 179 -9.27 9.05 9.64
C TYR A 179 -10.68 8.58 9.30
N ALA A 180 -10.81 7.37 8.79
CA ALA A 180 -12.10 6.72 8.59
C ALA A 180 -12.05 5.30 9.14
N PHE A 181 -13.18 4.84 9.67
CA PHE A 181 -13.24 3.55 10.35
C PHE A 181 -14.39 2.68 9.84
N TRP A 182 -14.07 1.40 9.64
CA TRP A 182 -15.03 0.33 9.36
C TRP A 182 -15.01 -0.70 10.51
N PRO A 183 -15.95 -0.60 11.46
CA PRO A 183 -16.01 -1.50 12.63
C PRO A 183 -16.14 -2.97 12.24
N GLU A 184 -16.92 -3.27 11.19
CA GLU A 184 -17.17 -4.64 10.71
C GLU A 184 -15.90 -5.37 10.28
N HIS A 185 -14.94 -4.62 9.72
CA HIS A 185 -13.68 -5.14 9.24
C HIS A 185 -12.50 -4.84 10.18
N GLN A 186 -12.72 -4.04 11.23
CA GLN A 186 -11.68 -3.49 12.11
C GLN A 186 -10.55 -2.81 11.32
N ILE A 187 -10.92 -1.99 10.34
CA ILE A 187 -9.99 -1.28 9.46
C ILE A 187 -10.13 0.22 9.63
N TRP A 188 -8.98 0.86 9.79
CA TRP A 188 -8.79 2.28 9.71
C TRP A 188 -8.22 2.66 8.35
N LEU A 189 -8.69 3.76 7.80
CA LEU A 189 -8.04 4.47 6.71
C LEU A 189 -7.52 5.79 7.24
N GLN A 190 -6.25 6.06 7.00
CA GLN A 190 -5.64 7.35 7.21
C GLN A 190 -5.33 7.99 5.86
N ILE A 191 -5.79 9.23 5.66
CA ILE A 191 -5.53 10.02 4.46
C ILE A 191 -4.74 11.25 4.87
N GLN A 192 -3.53 11.38 4.35
CA GLN A 192 -2.71 12.56 4.55
C GLN A 192 -2.59 13.34 3.25
N THR A 193 -2.93 14.62 3.28
CA THR A 193 -2.73 15.51 2.14
C THR A 193 -1.27 15.99 2.13
N THR A 194 -0.50 15.56 1.13
CA THR A 194 0.88 16.02 0.90
C THR A 194 0.89 17.29 0.04
N TYR A 195 2.02 18.00 0.01
CA TYR A 195 2.23 19.16 -0.88
C TYR A 195 1.90 18.79 -2.34
N GLN A 196 1.22 19.69 -3.08
CA GLN A 196 0.87 19.54 -4.51
C GLN A 196 -0.26 18.54 -4.86
N THR A 197 -1.38 18.55 -4.13
CA THR A 197 -2.61 17.76 -4.42
C THR A 197 -2.46 16.23 -4.34
N ARG A 198 -1.35 15.73 -3.78
CA ARG A 198 -1.16 14.30 -3.56
C ARG A 198 -1.78 13.88 -2.24
N ARG A 199 -2.34 12.68 -2.21
CA ARG A 199 -2.91 12.08 -1.01
C ARG A 199 -2.21 10.76 -0.75
N ARG A 200 -1.73 10.60 0.48
CA ARG A 200 -1.26 9.31 0.97
C ARG A 200 -2.41 8.59 1.64
N TYR A 201 -2.80 7.44 1.11
CA TYR A 201 -3.81 6.55 1.69
C TYR A 201 -3.09 5.43 2.42
N THR A 202 -3.31 5.31 3.73
CA THR A 202 -2.77 4.25 4.58
C THR A 202 -3.92 3.47 5.19
N LEU A 203 -4.10 2.23 4.75
CA LEU A 203 -4.99 1.26 5.39
C LEU A 203 -4.27 0.65 6.58
N ILE A 204 -4.93 0.57 7.72
CA ILE A 204 -4.40 0.03 8.98
C ILE A 204 -5.45 -0.93 9.53
N GLY A 205 -5.09 -2.18 9.80
CA GLY A 205 -6.05 -3.17 10.24
C GLY A 205 -5.40 -4.37 10.94
N VAL A 206 -6.25 -5.19 11.56
CA VAL A 206 -5.78 -6.39 12.28
C VAL A 206 -5.25 -7.41 11.27
N ASP A 207 -6.01 -7.64 10.19
CA ASP A 207 -5.59 -8.49 9.08
C ASP A 207 -6.17 -8.00 7.75
N LEU A 208 -5.30 -7.44 6.90
CA LEU A 208 -5.66 -6.98 5.55
C LEU A 208 -5.63 -8.11 4.50
N LYS A 209 -5.03 -9.27 4.79
CA LYS A 209 -4.76 -10.33 3.81
C LYS A 209 -6.03 -10.87 3.13
N PRO A 210 -7.15 -11.13 3.83
CA PRO A 210 -8.37 -11.64 3.20
C PRO A 210 -8.96 -10.65 2.18
N LEU A 211 -8.88 -9.35 2.47
CA LEU A 211 -9.39 -8.30 1.58
C LEU A 211 -8.47 -8.11 0.38
N ILE A 212 -7.16 -8.11 0.60
CA ILE A 212 -6.17 -8.06 -0.49
C ILE A 212 -6.42 -9.23 -1.44
N ARG A 213 -6.51 -10.46 -0.93
CA ARG A 213 -6.78 -11.67 -1.75
C ARG A 213 -8.07 -11.57 -2.56
N LYS A 214 -9.12 -10.99 -1.97
CA LYS A 214 -10.40 -10.80 -2.66
C LYS A 214 -10.29 -9.79 -3.80
N VAL A 215 -9.58 -8.68 -3.56
CA VAL A 215 -9.42 -7.56 -4.49
C VAL A 215 -8.41 -7.85 -5.61
N THR A 216 -7.41 -8.68 -5.33
CA THR A 216 -6.38 -9.11 -6.27
C THR A 216 -6.80 -10.32 -7.10
N TYR A 217 -8.01 -10.85 -6.92
CA TYR A 217 -8.51 -11.95 -7.73
C TYR A 217 -8.46 -11.62 -9.23
N ASN A 218 -7.83 -12.50 -10.00
CA ASN A 218 -7.58 -12.35 -11.44
C ASN A 218 -6.81 -11.06 -11.80
N LEU A 219 -5.99 -10.53 -10.90
CA LEU A 219 -5.13 -9.38 -11.17
C LEU A 219 -3.79 -9.86 -11.73
N ALA A 220 -3.38 -9.26 -12.84
CA ALA A 220 -2.12 -9.54 -13.49
C ALA A 220 -1.38 -8.25 -13.85
N VAL A 221 -0.08 -8.27 -13.66
CA VAL A 221 0.85 -7.23 -14.08
C VAL A 221 1.67 -7.76 -15.25
N MET A 222 1.74 -7.00 -16.33
CA MET A 222 2.50 -7.39 -17.52
C MET A 222 3.43 -6.26 -17.90
N VAL A 223 4.71 -6.60 -18.05
CA VAL A 223 5.79 -5.68 -18.38
C VAL A 223 6.53 -6.24 -19.58
N SER A 224 6.58 -5.46 -20.66
CA SER A 224 7.27 -5.82 -21.89
C SER A 224 7.92 -4.57 -22.48
N GLY A 225 9.22 -4.43 -22.26
CA GLY A 225 10.01 -3.26 -22.64
C GLY A 225 9.40 -1.98 -22.08
N TYR A 226 8.86 -1.15 -22.97
CA TYR A 226 8.30 0.16 -22.64
C TYR A 226 6.80 0.14 -22.28
N GLN A 227 6.15 -1.02 -22.34
CA GLN A 227 4.73 -1.14 -22.07
C GLN A 227 4.50 -1.90 -20.77
N SER A 228 3.75 -1.26 -19.87
CA SER A 228 3.23 -1.90 -18.68
C SER A 228 1.71 -1.85 -18.68
N ARG A 229 1.09 -2.94 -18.22
CA ARG A 229 -0.36 -2.99 -18.00
C ARG A 229 -0.68 -3.76 -16.73
N ILE A 230 -1.61 -3.21 -15.96
CA ILE A 230 -2.27 -3.90 -14.85
C ILE A 230 -3.67 -4.25 -15.34
N GLY A 231 -4.02 -5.53 -15.35
CA GLY A 231 -5.27 -5.99 -15.91
C GLY A 231 -5.61 -7.39 -15.44
N GLN A 232 -6.38 -8.11 -16.26
CA GLN A 232 -6.67 -9.52 -16.04
C GLN A 232 -5.80 -10.37 -16.95
N ILE A 233 -5.44 -11.56 -16.48
CA ILE A 233 -4.84 -12.56 -17.35
C ILE A 233 -5.95 -13.26 -18.12
N GLN A 234 -5.78 -13.39 -19.43
CA GLN A 234 -6.66 -14.16 -20.29
C GLN A 234 -5.77 -15.14 -21.04
N SER A 235 -6.12 -16.41 -21.01
CA SER A 235 -5.48 -17.40 -21.87
C SER A 235 -6.30 -17.57 -23.15
N PRO A 236 -5.70 -17.36 -24.34
CA PRO A 236 -6.38 -17.66 -25.60
C PRO A 236 -6.61 -19.18 -25.80
N HIS A 237 -5.86 -20.02 -25.09
CA HIS A 237 -5.89 -21.47 -25.25
C HIS A 237 -6.10 -22.16 -23.90
N PRO A 238 -7.11 -23.02 -23.75
CA PRO A 238 -7.32 -23.74 -22.51
C PRO A 238 -6.30 -24.87 -22.33
N ILE A 239 -6.09 -25.33 -21.09
CA ILE A 239 -5.13 -26.42 -20.82
C ILE A 239 -5.50 -27.71 -21.59
N SER A 240 -6.80 -27.95 -21.80
CA SER A 240 -7.31 -29.09 -22.57
C SER A 240 -6.94 -29.08 -24.05
N SER A 241 -6.49 -27.95 -24.60
CA SER A 241 -6.07 -27.84 -26.01
C SER A 241 -4.64 -28.33 -26.26
N PHE A 242 -3.83 -28.51 -25.20
CA PHE A 242 -2.47 -29.00 -25.32
C PHE A 242 -2.41 -30.53 -25.45
N PRO A 243 -1.36 -31.13 -26.03
CA PRO A 243 -1.17 -32.59 -26.09
C PRO A 243 -1.27 -33.28 -24.72
N ALA A 244 -1.68 -34.55 -24.70
CA ALA A 244 -1.88 -35.34 -23.47
C ALA A 244 -0.62 -35.41 -22.58
N GLU A 245 0.58 -35.45 -23.18
CA GLU A 245 1.86 -35.38 -22.46
C GLU A 245 2.00 -34.08 -21.65
N ILE A 246 1.62 -32.94 -22.25
CA ILE A 246 1.68 -31.62 -21.61
C ILE A 246 0.58 -31.47 -20.57
N GLN A 247 -0.59 -32.07 -20.80
CA GLN A 247 -1.65 -32.13 -19.78
C GLN A 247 -1.19 -32.92 -18.54
N ALA A 248 -0.59 -34.10 -18.74
CA ALA A 248 -0.04 -34.89 -17.64
C ALA A 248 1.10 -34.16 -16.90
N PHE A 249 1.93 -33.40 -17.62
CA PHE A 249 2.92 -32.52 -17.00
C PHE A 249 2.26 -31.38 -16.18
N THR A 250 1.18 -30.80 -16.71
CA THR A 250 0.41 -29.77 -16.02
C THR A 250 -0.20 -30.29 -14.72
N ASP A 251 -0.68 -31.53 -14.70
CA ASP A 251 -1.16 -32.19 -13.48
C ASP A 251 -0.05 -32.35 -12.44
N GLN A 252 1.17 -32.71 -12.88
CA GLN A 252 2.34 -32.75 -11.98
C GLN A 252 2.67 -31.38 -11.41
N VAL A 253 2.64 -30.34 -12.24
CA VAL A 253 2.83 -28.94 -11.80
C VAL A 253 1.78 -28.57 -10.75
N GLN A 254 0.50 -28.88 -11.01
CA GLN A 254 -0.60 -28.63 -10.07
C GLN A 254 -0.38 -29.31 -8.71
N GLN A 255 0.01 -30.58 -8.71
CA GLN A 255 0.30 -31.32 -7.46
C GLN A 255 1.43 -30.66 -6.67
N ARG A 256 2.49 -30.21 -7.35
CA ARG A 256 3.63 -29.55 -6.70
C ARG A 256 3.28 -28.18 -6.14
N ILE A 257 2.45 -27.38 -6.84
CA ILE A 257 1.96 -26.08 -6.35
C ILE A 257 1.24 -26.23 -5.01
N LEU A 258 0.54 -27.34 -4.79
CA LEU A 258 -0.20 -27.59 -3.54
C LEU A 258 0.70 -28.09 -2.40
N GLN A 259 1.87 -28.66 -2.71
CA GLN A 259 2.78 -29.29 -1.74
C GLN A 259 3.94 -28.40 -1.33
N GLN A 260 4.35 -27.47 -2.19
CA GLN A 260 5.55 -26.66 -2.01
C GLN A 260 5.18 -25.18 -1.94
N GLU A 261 5.82 -24.44 -1.03
CA GLU A 261 5.67 -22.98 -0.96
C GLU A 261 6.32 -22.29 -2.15
N ARG A 262 7.43 -22.87 -2.63
CA ARG A 262 8.17 -22.39 -3.80
C ARG A 262 8.21 -23.46 -4.86
N LEU A 263 7.86 -23.09 -6.10
CA LEU A 263 7.98 -23.96 -7.26
C LEU A 263 8.54 -23.20 -8.44
N ALA A 264 9.59 -23.73 -9.06
CA ALA A 264 10.12 -23.21 -10.31
C ALA A 264 10.01 -24.25 -11.43
N VAL A 265 9.31 -23.88 -12.49
CA VAL A 265 9.05 -24.72 -13.66
C VAL A 265 9.72 -24.10 -14.88
N LEU A 266 10.53 -24.89 -15.60
CA LEU A 266 11.17 -24.49 -16.84
C LEU A 266 10.62 -25.31 -18.01
N VAL A 267 10.12 -24.61 -19.04
CA VAL A 267 9.69 -25.22 -20.28
C VAL A 267 10.60 -24.79 -21.41
N HIS A 268 11.15 -25.75 -22.17
CA HIS A 268 12.03 -25.48 -23.30
C HIS A 268 11.56 -26.14 -24.59
N GLY A 269 12.01 -25.63 -25.74
CA GLY A 269 11.67 -26.21 -27.04
C GLY A 269 11.76 -25.19 -28.17
N ILE A 270 11.56 -25.64 -29.40
CA ILE A 270 11.65 -24.79 -30.60
C ILE A 270 10.61 -23.65 -30.53
N PRO A 271 10.87 -22.46 -31.10
CA PRO A 271 9.85 -21.42 -31.24
C PRO A 271 8.58 -21.94 -31.94
N GLY A 272 7.41 -21.48 -31.48
CA GLY A 272 6.12 -21.93 -32.04
C GLY A 272 5.57 -23.24 -31.44
N THR A 273 6.15 -23.77 -30.36
CA THR A 273 5.62 -24.96 -29.67
C THR A 273 4.60 -24.65 -28.57
N GLY A 274 4.17 -23.39 -28.44
CA GLY A 274 3.10 -23.01 -27.51
C GLY A 274 3.54 -22.80 -26.05
N LYS A 275 4.84 -22.70 -25.77
CA LYS A 275 5.39 -22.53 -24.41
C LYS A 275 4.76 -21.35 -23.64
N THR A 276 4.69 -20.17 -24.26
CA THR A 276 4.09 -18.97 -23.67
C THR A 276 2.57 -19.08 -23.53
N ALA A 277 1.90 -19.76 -24.47
CA ALA A 277 0.47 -20.01 -24.36
C ALA A 277 0.17 -20.96 -23.18
N TRP A 278 1.01 -21.96 -22.96
CA TRP A 278 0.90 -22.88 -21.83
C TRP A 278 1.08 -22.17 -20.48
N THR A 279 2.10 -21.32 -20.32
CA THR A 279 2.29 -20.58 -19.06
C THR A 279 1.11 -19.66 -18.74
N GLN A 280 0.54 -19.00 -19.76
CA GLN A 280 -0.67 -18.20 -19.61
C GLN A 280 -1.90 -19.04 -19.25
N ALA A 281 -2.05 -20.23 -19.87
CA ALA A 281 -3.13 -21.16 -19.57
C ALA A 281 -3.05 -21.68 -18.12
N VAL A 282 -1.86 -22.12 -17.68
CA VAL A 282 -1.61 -22.53 -16.29
C VAL A 282 -1.89 -21.39 -15.31
N ALA A 283 -1.45 -20.18 -15.63
CA ALA A 283 -1.68 -19.05 -14.75
C ALA A 283 -3.17 -18.69 -14.62
N HIS A 284 -3.91 -18.67 -15.73
CA HIS A 284 -5.33 -18.35 -15.74
C HIS A 284 -6.20 -19.47 -15.13
N GLU A 285 -5.97 -20.74 -15.46
CA GLU A 285 -6.86 -21.85 -15.06
C GLU A 285 -6.46 -22.49 -13.72
N LEU A 286 -5.19 -22.46 -13.33
CA LEU A 286 -4.73 -23.07 -12.07
C LEU A 286 -4.38 -22.03 -11.01
N LEU A 287 -3.55 -21.04 -11.34
CA LEU A 287 -2.99 -20.14 -10.34
C LEU A 287 -3.97 -19.04 -9.90
N VAL A 288 -4.73 -18.44 -10.81
CA VAL A 288 -5.74 -17.42 -10.47
C VAL A 288 -6.83 -17.96 -9.53
N PRO A 289 -7.42 -19.15 -9.74
CA PRO A 289 -8.37 -19.75 -8.78
C PRO A 289 -7.76 -20.03 -7.40
N LEU A 290 -6.45 -20.34 -7.36
CA LEU A 290 -5.70 -20.47 -6.11
C LEU A 290 -5.35 -19.13 -5.46
N GLY A 291 -5.67 -18.00 -6.10
CA GLY A 291 -5.47 -16.65 -5.57
C GLY A 291 -4.07 -16.08 -5.79
N TYR A 292 -3.33 -16.59 -6.78
CA TYR A 292 -2.04 -16.01 -7.15
C TYR A 292 -2.22 -14.73 -7.96
N VAL A 293 -1.42 -13.72 -7.64
CA VAL A 293 -1.24 -12.53 -8.50
C VAL A 293 -0.16 -12.83 -9.51
N VAL A 294 -0.46 -12.64 -10.80
CA VAL A 294 0.44 -13.04 -11.89
C VAL A 294 1.26 -11.84 -12.36
N PHE A 295 2.57 -12.00 -12.44
CA PHE A 295 3.52 -11.04 -12.98
C PHE A 295 4.15 -11.64 -14.22
N ILE A 296 3.89 -11.08 -15.40
CA ILE A 296 4.56 -11.45 -16.65
C ILE A 296 5.62 -10.39 -16.89
N LEU A 297 6.88 -10.75 -16.67
CA LEU A 297 8.00 -9.82 -16.69
C LEU A 297 8.98 -10.18 -17.81
N ASP A 298 9.61 -9.15 -18.38
CA ASP A 298 10.75 -9.30 -19.26
C ASP A 298 12.05 -9.45 -18.45
N HIS A 299 13.14 -9.67 -19.17
CA HIS A 299 14.44 -9.97 -18.57
C HIS A 299 15.00 -8.83 -17.71
N GLU A 300 14.71 -7.57 -18.03
CA GLU A 300 15.15 -6.41 -17.26
C GLU A 300 14.34 -6.27 -15.96
N ALA A 301 13.01 -6.33 -16.05
CA ALA A 301 12.12 -6.17 -14.91
C ALA A 301 12.30 -7.27 -13.86
N VAL A 302 12.64 -8.49 -14.27
CA VAL A 302 12.91 -9.61 -13.35
C VAL A 302 14.11 -9.33 -12.44
N GLN A 303 15.13 -8.58 -12.91
CA GLN A 303 16.35 -8.32 -12.13
C GLN A 303 16.12 -7.40 -10.93
N GLU A 304 15.09 -6.55 -11.01
CA GLU A 304 14.70 -5.60 -9.97
C GLU A 304 13.42 -6.01 -9.25
N PHE A 305 12.78 -7.09 -9.69
CA PHE A 305 11.54 -7.55 -9.10
C PHE A 305 11.77 -8.04 -7.66
N ILE A 306 10.95 -7.54 -6.75
CA ILE A 306 10.82 -8.05 -5.39
C ILE A 306 9.34 -8.28 -5.18
N ALA A 307 8.97 -9.49 -4.76
CA ALA A 307 7.57 -9.82 -4.51
C ALA A 307 7.04 -8.91 -3.39
N PRO A 308 5.93 -8.18 -3.61
CA PRO A 308 5.38 -7.32 -2.56
C PRO A 308 5.00 -8.12 -1.31
N SER A 309 5.43 -7.66 -0.13
CA SER A 309 5.23 -8.35 1.15
C SER A 309 3.75 -8.54 1.52
N TYR A 310 2.88 -7.63 1.07
CA TYR A 310 1.44 -7.69 1.29
C TYR A 310 0.72 -8.75 0.44
N LEU A 311 1.41 -9.41 -0.52
CA LEU A 311 0.84 -10.47 -1.35
C LEU A 311 1.25 -11.85 -0.81
N GLU A 312 0.27 -12.69 -0.47
CA GLU A 312 0.54 -14.06 0.02
C GLU A 312 0.97 -15.03 -1.09
N ARG A 313 0.51 -14.81 -2.33
CA ARG A 313 0.67 -15.75 -3.44
C ARG A 313 1.05 -15.00 -4.70
N VAL A 314 2.24 -15.26 -5.19
CA VAL A 314 2.82 -14.56 -6.35
C VAL A 314 3.22 -15.58 -7.41
N CYS A 315 2.78 -15.36 -8.64
CA CYS A 315 3.24 -16.11 -9.80
C CYS A 315 4.10 -15.19 -10.66
N LEU A 316 5.32 -15.61 -10.97
CA LEU A 316 6.23 -14.90 -11.88
C LEU A 316 6.38 -15.71 -13.17
N ILE A 317 5.96 -15.15 -14.30
CA ILE A 317 6.17 -15.70 -15.63
C ILE A 317 7.33 -14.95 -16.29
N ILE A 318 8.38 -15.69 -16.63
CA ILE A 318 9.56 -15.18 -17.34
C ILE A 318 9.57 -15.78 -18.73
N ASN A 319 9.42 -14.93 -19.74
CA ASN A 319 9.51 -15.35 -21.14
C ASN A 319 10.94 -15.21 -21.65
N GLU A 320 11.37 -16.17 -22.48
CA GLU A 320 12.70 -16.18 -23.12
C GLU A 320 13.84 -16.06 -22.09
N ALA A 321 13.79 -16.89 -21.06
CA ALA A 321 14.77 -16.93 -19.99
C ALA A 321 16.21 -17.20 -20.49
N ASP A 322 16.39 -17.73 -21.70
CA ASP A 322 17.70 -17.87 -22.35
C ASP A 322 18.38 -16.53 -22.64
N ASN A 323 17.61 -15.45 -22.81
CA ASN A 323 18.17 -14.08 -22.95
C ASN A 323 18.81 -13.59 -21.65
N LEU A 324 18.35 -14.07 -20.48
CA LEU A 324 18.97 -13.74 -19.18
C LEU A 324 20.43 -14.21 -19.09
N ALA A 325 20.80 -15.22 -19.89
CA ALA A 325 22.12 -15.83 -19.83
C ALA A 325 23.07 -15.33 -20.93
N GLN A 326 22.57 -14.82 -22.07
CA GLN A 326 23.41 -14.19 -23.10
C GLN A 326 24.11 -12.93 -22.59
N ASP A 327 23.49 -12.20 -21.67
CA ASP A 327 24.08 -11.07 -20.95
C ASP A 327 25.29 -11.43 -20.08
N ARG A 328 25.74 -12.69 -20.04
CA ARG A 328 26.99 -13.07 -19.35
C ARG A 328 28.23 -13.07 -20.24
N ALA A 329 28.07 -13.22 -21.55
CA ALA A 329 29.20 -13.44 -22.44
C ALA A 329 29.95 -12.16 -22.85
N SER A 330 29.39 -10.97 -22.61
CA SER A 330 29.77 -9.74 -23.33
C SER A 330 30.45 -8.58 -22.54
N GLU A 331 30.39 -8.46 -21.21
CA GLU A 331 31.03 -7.38 -20.42
C GLU A 331 31.22 -7.79 -18.94
N VAL A 332 32.43 -7.58 -18.39
CA VAL A 332 32.91 -8.33 -17.22
C VAL A 332 32.82 -7.58 -15.88
N ALA A 333 32.32 -6.34 -15.80
CA ALA A 333 32.50 -5.53 -14.58
C ALA A 333 31.22 -5.09 -13.81
N GLN A 334 30.03 -5.01 -14.43
CA GLN A 334 28.79 -4.59 -13.74
C GLN A 334 27.78 -5.74 -13.50
N ARG A 335 28.21 -6.99 -13.73
CA ARG A 335 27.31 -8.13 -14.01
C ARG A 335 27.13 -9.18 -12.90
N SER A 336 27.95 -9.19 -11.84
CA SER A 336 27.81 -10.16 -10.74
C SER A 336 26.49 -9.98 -9.99
N THR A 337 26.10 -8.74 -9.70
CA THR A 337 24.91 -8.43 -8.90
C THR A 337 23.59 -8.80 -9.58
N LYS A 338 23.48 -8.69 -10.91
CA LYS A 338 22.22 -8.94 -11.66
C LYS A 338 21.84 -10.41 -11.70
N THR A 339 22.82 -11.26 -12.00
CA THR A 339 22.67 -12.72 -11.97
C THR A 339 22.39 -13.21 -10.56
N GLU A 340 23.12 -12.70 -9.58
CA GLU A 340 22.92 -13.06 -8.17
C GLU A 340 21.50 -12.75 -7.71
N ARG A 341 20.90 -11.64 -8.15
CA ARG A 341 19.50 -11.32 -7.83
C ARG A 341 18.52 -12.34 -8.40
N ILE A 342 18.63 -12.72 -9.67
CA ILE A 342 17.75 -13.75 -10.27
C ILE A 342 17.92 -15.08 -9.55
N LEU A 343 19.17 -15.48 -9.28
CA LEU A 343 19.45 -16.69 -8.53
C LEU A 343 18.89 -16.61 -7.11
N SER A 344 18.91 -15.44 -6.48
CA SER A 344 18.41 -15.22 -5.13
C SER A 344 16.86 -15.12 -5.08
N LEU A 345 16.20 -14.68 -6.17
CA LEU A 345 14.76 -14.87 -6.37
C LEU A 345 14.42 -16.36 -6.48
N LEU A 346 15.17 -17.07 -7.33
CA LEU A 346 15.04 -18.51 -7.50
C LEU A 346 15.49 -19.30 -6.28
N ASP A 347 16.29 -18.76 -5.36
CA ASP A 347 16.68 -19.43 -4.11
C ASP A 347 15.73 -19.07 -2.97
N GLY A 348 14.88 -18.05 -3.13
CA GLY A 348 13.99 -17.54 -2.08
C GLY A 348 14.68 -16.60 -1.07
N THR A 349 15.97 -16.34 -1.23
CA THR A 349 16.80 -15.57 -0.28
C THR A 349 16.60 -14.05 -0.39
N LEU A 350 16.19 -13.53 -1.56
CA LEU A 350 15.77 -12.12 -1.66
C LEU A 350 14.48 -11.85 -0.91
N HIS A 351 13.60 -12.85 -0.83
CA HIS A 351 12.35 -12.73 -0.10
C HIS A 351 12.66 -12.59 1.40
N GLN A 352 13.51 -13.45 1.96
CA GLN A 352 13.82 -13.41 3.40
C GLN A 352 14.64 -12.21 3.87
N SER A 353 15.43 -11.57 3.01
CA SER A 353 16.31 -10.45 3.40
C SER A 353 15.66 -9.06 3.31
N VAL A 354 14.56 -8.92 2.57
CA VAL A 354 13.85 -7.64 2.35
C VAL A 354 12.49 -7.60 3.07
N LEU A 355 12.03 -8.72 3.62
CA LEU A 355 10.86 -8.71 4.50
C LEU A 355 11.24 -7.94 5.77
N ASP A 356 10.57 -6.82 6.00
CA ASP A 356 10.59 -6.14 7.30
C ASP A 356 10.29 -7.18 8.40
N ALA A 357 10.90 -7.04 9.56
CA ALA A 357 10.75 -7.98 10.68
C ALA A 357 9.26 -8.23 11.07
N GLU A 358 8.37 -7.31 10.69
CA GLU A 358 6.92 -7.37 10.86
C GLU A 358 6.21 -8.36 9.92
N TYR A 359 6.81 -8.71 8.77
CA TYR A 359 6.32 -9.70 7.81
C TYR A 359 7.09 -11.03 7.86
N ALA A 360 8.00 -11.21 8.83
CA ALA A 360 8.82 -12.41 8.96
C ALA A 360 8.02 -13.72 9.16
N ASP A 361 6.77 -13.62 9.64
CA ASP A 361 5.83 -14.75 9.81
C ASP A 361 4.97 -15.04 8.55
N CYS A 362 5.19 -14.34 7.42
CA CYS A 362 4.42 -14.59 6.21
C CYS A 362 5.04 -15.70 5.34
N GLU A 363 4.40 -16.87 5.33
CA GLU A 363 4.62 -17.95 4.35
C GLU A 363 4.13 -17.51 2.95
N GLN A 364 4.86 -16.60 2.30
CA GLN A 364 4.57 -16.19 0.93
C GLN A 364 4.86 -17.35 -0.03
N ARG A 365 3.87 -17.73 -0.85
CA ARG A 365 4.04 -18.76 -1.89
C ARG A 365 4.44 -18.14 -3.22
N LEU A 366 5.48 -18.69 -3.83
CA LEU A 366 6.04 -18.21 -5.09
C LEU A 366 6.07 -19.33 -6.13
N VAL A 367 5.41 -19.09 -7.27
CA VAL A 367 5.48 -19.99 -8.44
C VAL A 367 6.17 -19.25 -9.58
N VAL A 368 7.30 -19.76 -10.05
CA VAL A 368 8.05 -19.21 -11.18
C VAL A 368 7.86 -20.11 -12.39
N LEU A 369 7.28 -19.58 -13.46
CA LEU A 369 7.11 -20.25 -14.75
C LEU A 369 8.07 -19.62 -15.76
N MET A 370 9.02 -20.40 -16.26
CA MET A 370 10.03 -19.93 -17.20
C MET A 370 9.86 -20.61 -18.55
N THR A 371 9.99 -19.85 -19.63
CA THR A 371 10.08 -20.40 -20.98
C THR A 371 11.45 -20.09 -21.58
N CYS A 372 12.06 -21.04 -22.28
CA CYS A 372 13.28 -20.79 -23.06
C CYS A 372 13.25 -21.53 -24.40
N ASN A 373 14.05 -21.07 -25.36
CA ASN A 373 14.16 -21.76 -26.65
C ASN A 373 15.19 -22.90 -26.57
N THR A 374 16.34 -22.64 -25.97
CA THR A 374 17.39 -23.64 -25.75
C THR A 374 17.90 -23.62 -24.31
N THR A 375 18.13 -24.80 -23.74
CA THR A 375 18.71 -24.94 -22.40
C THR A 375 20.21 -24.71 -22.38
N GLU A 376 20.90 -24.91 -23.50
CA GLU A 376 22.36 -24.74 -23.63
C GLU A 376 22.84 -23.32 -23.32
N ARG A 377 21.99 -22.32 -23.60
CA ARG A 377 22.32 -20.91 -23.35
C ARG A 377 22.15 -20.52 -21.90
N LEU A 378 21.34 -21.26 -21.12
CA LEU A 378 21.07 -20.94 -19.73
C LEU A 378 22.30 -21.21 -18.85
N ASP A 379 22.44 -20.40 -17.80
CA ASP A 379 23.45 -20.67 -16.78
C ASP A 379 23.21 -22.03 -16.12
N PRO A 380 24.23 -22.93 -16.10
CA PRO A 380 24.16 -24.16 -15.35
C PRO A 380 23.77 -23.98 -13.88
N ALA A 381 24.03 -22.82 -13.27
CA ALA A 381 23.62 -22.55 -11.89
C ALA A 381 22.09 -22.39 -11.74
N VAL A 382 21.35 -21.97 -12.77
CA VAL A 382 19.87 -21.91 -12.75
C VAL A 382 19.28 -23.33 -12.73
N LEU A 383 19.89 -24.26 -13.49
CA LEU A 383 19.43 -25.65 -13.62
C LEU A 383 19.77 -26.54 -12.41
N ARG A 384 20.41 -25.99 -11.36
CA ARG A 384 20.74 -26.76 -10.16
C ARG A 384 19.48 -27.18 -9.41
N LYS A 385 19.51 -28.40 -8.85
CA LYS A 385 18.44 -28.89 -7.97
C LYS A 385 18.22 -27.91 -6.82
N GLY A 386 16.95 -27.57 -6.57
CA GLY A 386 16.55 -26.58 -5.58
C GLY A 386 16.41 -25.15 -6.13
N ARG A 387 16.63 -24.92 -7.43
CA ARG A 387 16.31 -23.66 -8.15
C ARG A 387 15.27 -23.85 -9.23
N VAL A 388 15.34 -24.97 -9.95
CA VAL A 388 14.32 -25.45 -10.89
C VAL A 388 13.90 -26.84 -10.43
N ASP A 389 12.59 -27.02 -10.25
CA ASP A 389 12.00 -28.24 -9.70
C ASP A 389 11.48 -29.17 -10.81
N LEU A 390 10.98 -28.59 -11.90
CA LEU A 390 10.40 -29.30 -13.03
C LEU A 390 10.94 -28.73 -14.34
N VAL A 391 11.34 -29.62 -15.26
CA VAL A 391 11.80 -29.26 -16.60
C VAL A 391 11.06 -30.11 -17.62
N GLN A 392 10.49 -29.50 -18.65
CA GLN A 392 9.80 -30.22 -19.72
C GLN A 392 10.16 -29.66 -21.11
N GLU A 393 10.39 -30.56 -22.06
CA GLU A 393 10.58 -30.23 -23.47
C GLU A 393 9.25 -30.22 -24.21
N PHE A 394 9.02 -29.16 -24.98
CA PHE A 394 7.86 -29.00 -25.87
C PHE A 394 8.31 -29.25 -27.31
N THR A 395 7.95 -30.41 -27.84
CA THR A 395 8.37 -30.90 -29.16
C THR A 395 7.33 -30.63 -30.26
N TYR A 396 6.05 -30.49 -29.89
CA TYR A 396 4.96 -30.32 -30.83
C TYR A 396 4.75 -28.85 -31.21
N ARG A 397 4.61 -28.57 -32.51
CA ARG A 397 4.19 -27.23 -32.98
C ARG A 397 2.76 -26.97 -32.56
N PHE A 398 2.57 -25.84 -31.89
CA PHE A 398 1.29 -25.36 -31.41
C PHE A 398 1.00 -24.11 -32.25
N VAL A 399 0.31 -24.36 -33.38
CA VAL A 399 0.12 -23.49 -34.57
C VAL A 399 1.24 -23.57 -35.60
#